data_AF-A0A2W6TAM7-F1
#
_entry.id   AF-A0A2W6TAM7-F1
#
_cell.length_a   1.000
_cell.length_b   1.000
_cell.length_c   1.000
_cell.angle_alpha   90.00
_cell.angle_beta   90.00
_cell.angle_gamma   90.00
#
_symmetry.space_group_name_H-M   'P 1'
#
loop_
_entity.id
_entity.type
_entity.pdbx_description
1 polymer ?
#
loop_
_entity_poly.entity_id
_entity_poly.type
_entity_poly.pdbx_seq_one_letter_code
_entity_poly.pdbx_strand_id
1 'polypeptide(L)'
;MERNLPIKFFQKRINDERNTEGGGSSNPPKWFNEEIIPQKAKHFIQTLNNISEKITQKKRNGNYIPNIVKVKVNEDALAKTYRKEISKIFNTQKMNVIGLSENDEVLVKIENAEEVDKITKKLAVGLRELASQSLKLGIGAI
;
A
#
# COMPACT_ATOMS: atom_id res chain seq x y z
N MET A 1 -41.18 23.37 15.02
CA MET A 1 -40.57 22.67 13.87
C MET A 1 -39.66 21.59 14.42
N GLU A 2 -40.03 20.33 14.24
CA GLU A 2 -39.18 19.20 14.63
C GLU A 2 -37.94 19.15 13.72
N ARG A 3 -36.75 19.10 14.32
CA ARG A 3 -35.49 18.97 13.61
C ARG A 3 -35.21 17.48 13.42
N ASN A 4 -35.53 16.94 12.26
CA ASN A 4 -35.18 15.58 11.86
C ASN A 4 -33.67 15.51 11.58
N LEU A 5 -32.88 15.37 12.64
CA LEU A 5 -31.45 15.13 12.53
C LEU A 5 -31.21 13.67 12.10
N PRO A 6 -30.30 13.41 11.15
CA PRO A 6 -29.98 12.05 10.74
C PRO A 6 -29.40 11.27 11.92
N ILE A 7 -30.04 10.16 12.27
CA ILE A 7 -29.53 9.21 13.26
C ILE A 7 -28.39 8.42 12.61
N LYS A 8 -27.18 8.54 13.16
CA LYS A 8 -26.03 7.71 12.77
C LYS A 8 -25.92 6.52 13.71
N PHE A 9 -26.07 5.32 13.17
CA PHE A 9 -25.78 4.08 13.87
C PHE A 9 -24.27 3.80 13.83
N PHE A 10 -23.69 3.58 15.00
CA PHE A 10 -22.32 3.08 15.13
C PHE A 10 -22.39 1.65 15.66
N GLN A 11 -21.88 0.70 14.89
CA GLN A 11 -21.71 -0.68 15.34
C GLN A 11 -20.26 -0.90 15.79
N LYS A 12 -20.07 -1.49 16.97
CA LYS A 12 -18.73 -1.96 17.38
C LYS A 12 -18.33 -3.15 16.51
N ARG A 13 -17.04 -3.21 16.13
CA ARG A 13 -16.50 -4.35 15.37
C ARG A 13 -16.65 -5.63 16.21
N ILE A 14 -16.99 -6.74 15.56
CA ILE A 14 -17.23 -8.04 16.20
C ILE A 14 -15.91 -8.67 16.68
N ASN A 15 -14.81 -8.44 15.97
CA ASN A 15 -13.48 -8.89 16.35
C ASN A 15 -12.49 -7.71 16.30
N ASP A 16 -11.63 -7.58 17.30
CA ASP A 16 -10.53 -6.61 17.31
C ASP A 16 -9.22 -7.33 16.99
N GLU A 17 -9.08 -7.77 15.74
CA GLU A 17 -7.89 -8.50 15.23
C GLU A 17 -6.66 -7.59 15.03
N ARG A 18 -6.66 -6.41 15.64
CA ARG A 18 -5.63 -5.40 15.43
C ARG A 18 -5.01 -5.08 16.77
N ASN A 19 -3.78 -5.55 16.93
CA ASN A 19 -2.98 -5.24 18.10
C ASN A 19 -2.96 -3.73 18.33
N THR A 20 -3.32 -3.33 19.54
CA THR A 20 -3.17 -1.95 19.98
C THR A 20 -1.66 -1.68 20.06
N GLU A 21 -1.18 -0.73 19.26
CA GLU A 21 0.24 -0.35 19.28
C GLU A 21 0.61 0.17 20.68
N GLY A 22 1.69 -0.37 21.26
CA GLY A 22 2.36 0.24 22.40
C GLY A 22 2.92 1.61 22.00
N GLY A 23 3.04 2.53 22.96
CA GLY A 23 3.48 3.91 22.73
C GLY A 23 4.72 4.03 21.83
N GLY A 24 4.68 5.01 20.90
CA GLY A 24 5.61 5.15 19.78
C GLY A 24 7.08 5.04 20.17
N SER A 25 7.71 3.95 19.74
CA SER A 25 9.16 3.78 19.76
C SER A 25 9.74 4.17 18.40
N SER A 26 10.90 4.83 18.40
CA SER A 26 11.66 5.14 17.18
C SER A 26 12.38 3.92 16.59
N ASN A 27 12.40 2.80 17.32
CA ASN A 27 13.05 1.59 16.87
C ASN A 27 12.17 0.82 15.87
N PRO A 28 12.76 0.17 14.85
CA PRO A 28 12.03 -0.73 13.99
C PRO A 28 11.33 -1.85 14.79
N PRO A 29 10.16 -2.32 14.35
CA PRO A 29 9.46 -3.42 15.01
C PRO A 29 10.23 -4.74 14.85
N LYS A 30 10.00 -5.71 15.74
CA LYS A 30 10.73 -6.99 15.75
C LYS A 30 10.61 -7.80 14.45
N TRP A 31 9.49 -7.66 13.74
CA TRP A 31 9.25 -8.34 12.46
C TRP A 31 10.03 -7.72 11.30
N PHE A 32 10.52 -6.48 11.45
CA PHE A 32 11.20 -5.78 10.36
C PHE A 32 12.61 -6.32 10.18
N ASN A 33 12.85 -6.88 9.00
CA ASN A 33 14.18 -7.29 8.54
C ASN A 33 14.61 -6.40 7.38
N GLU A 34 15.70 -5.66 7.57
CA GLU A 34 16.23 -4.73 6.58
C GLU A 34 16.94 -5.43 5.42
N GLU A 35 17.56 -6.59 5.67
CA GLU A 35 18.38 -7.32 4.70
C GLU A 35 17.56 -7.84 3.51
N ILE A 36 16.28 -8.13 3.73
CA ILE A 36 15.37 -8.63 2.69
C ILE A 36 14.77 -7.53 1.82
N ILE A 37 14.93 -6.26 2.19
CA ILE A 37 14.26 -5.13 1.52
C ILE A 37 14.67 -4.99 0.05
N PRO A 38 15.96 -5.07 -0.33
CA PRO A 38 16.33 -4.99 -1.75
C PRO A 38 15.72 -6.11 -2.59
N GLN A 39 15.66 -7.34 -2.05
CA GLN A 39 15.05 -8.48 -2.74
C GLN A 39 13.54 -8.27 -2.93
N LYS A 40 12.84 -7.83 -1.88
CA LYS A 40 11.40 -7.58 -1.92
C LYS A 40 11.06 -6.44 -2.88
N ALA A 41 11.83 -5.35 -2.85
CA ALA A 41 11.69 -4.24 -3.80
C ALA A 41 11.86 -4.70 -5.24
N LYS A 42 12.88 -5.53 -5.54
CA LYS A 42 13.11 -6.09 -6.87
C LYS A 42 11.92 -6.94 -7.34
N HIS A 43 11.39 -7.79 -6.47
CA HIS A 43 10.22 -8.62 -6.78
C HIS A 43 8.98 -7.78 -7.12
N PHE A 44 8.69 -6.76 -6.32
CA PHE A 44 7.56 -5.85 -6.59
C PHE A 44 7.75 -5.07 -7.89
N ILE A 45 8.95 -4.58 -8.19
CA ILE A 45 9.25 -3.87 -9.45
C ILE A 45 8.99 -4.79 -10.64
N GLN A 46 9.46 -6.04 -10.60
CA GLN A 46 9.21 -7.02 -11.66
C GLN A 46 7.71 -7.29 -11.85
N THR A 47 6.98 -7.47 -10.75
CA THR A 47 5.52 -7.69 -10.78
C THR A 47 4.78 -6.49 -11.37
N LEU A 48 5.17 -5.28 -10.98
CA LEU A 48 4.59 -4.04 -11.50
C LEU A 48 4.89 -3.85 -12.99
N ASN A 49 6.08 -4.21 -13.48
CA ASN A 49 6.39 -4.15 -14.91
C ASN A 49 5.45 -5.05 -15.73
N ASN A 50 5.17 -6.27 -15.26
CA ASN A 50 4.20 -7.16 -15.90
C ASN A 50 2.78 -6.56 -15.90
N ILE A 51 2.39 -5.87 -14.83
CA ILE A 51 1.12 -5.13 -14.76
C ILE A 51 1.11 -3.98 -15.78
N SER A 52 2.21 -3.23 -15.92
CA SER A 52 2.36 -2.14 -16.88
C SER A 52 2.12 -2.59 -18.33
N GLU A 53 2.67 -3.76 -18.69
CA GLU A 53 2.46 -4.38 -20.00
C GLU A 53 0.98 -4.70 -20.24
N LYS A 54 0.31 -5.33 -19.26
CA LYS A 54 -1.13 -5.64 -19.34
C LYS A 54 -1.99 -4.38 -19.47
N ILE A 55 -1.67 -3.32 -18.72
CA ILE A 55 -2.36 -2.03 -18.80
C ILE A 55 -2.17 -1.41 -20.19
N THR A 56 -0.95 -1.48 -20.73
CA THR A 56 -0.64 -0.95 -22.06
C THR A 56 -1.39 -1.71 -23.15
N GLN A 57 -1.45 -3.04 -23.06
CA GLN A 57 -2.22 -3.88 -23.99
C GLN A 57 -3.71 -3.59 -23.91
N LYS A 58 -4.26 -3.47 -22.69
CA LYS A 58 -5.66 -3.09 -22.45
C LYS A 58 -6.01 -1.74 -23.11
N LYS A 59 -5.13 -0.75 -23.00
CA LYS A 59 -5.28 0.56 -23.63
C LYS A 59 -5.23 0.49 -25.15
N ARG A 60 -4.34 -0.34 -25.74
CA ARG A 60 -4.29 -0.58 -27.19
C ARG A 60 -5.58 -1.20 -27.73
N ASN A 61 -6.25 -2.01 -26.91
CA ASN A 61 -7.55 -2.60 -27.24
C ASN A 61 -8.74 -1.65 -26.98
N GLY A 62 -8.50 -0.36 -26.75
CA GLY A 62 -9.55 0.66 -26.56
C GLY A 62 -10.20 0.67 -25.17
N ASN A 63 -9.65 -0.07 -24.19
CA ASN A 63 -10.19 -0.09 -22.83
C ASN A 63 -9.37 0.83 -21.90
N TYR A 64 -10.00 1.91 -21.44
CA TYR A 64 -9.40 2.95 -20.60
C TYR A 64 -9.82 2.87 -19.12
N ILE A 65 -10.51 1.80 -18.72
CA ILE A 65 -10.98 1.64 -17.34
C ILE A 65 -9.77 1.45 -16.40
N PRO A 66 -9.69 2.17 -15.27
CA PRO A 66 -8.65 1.97 -14.26
C PRO A 66 -8.62 0.52 -13.74
N ASN A 67 -7.46 0.09 -13.27
CA ASN A 67 -7.27 -1.25 -12.71
C ASN A 67 -7.13 -1.14 -11.20
N ILE A 68 -7.73 -2.07 -10.48
CA ILE A 68 -7.53 -2.21 -9.04
C ILE A 68 -6.56 -3.36 -8.82
N VAL A 69 -5.46 -3.08 -8.13
CA VAL A 69 -4.47 -4.06 -7.72
C VAL A 69 -4.60 -4.28 -6.22
N LYS A 70 -4.63 -5.54 -5.82
CA LYS A 70 -4.55 -5.96 -4.42
C LYS A 70 -3.10 -6.13 -4.03
N VAL A 71 -2.69 -5.48 -2.96
CA VAL A 71 -1.36 -5.61 -2.37
C VAL A 71 -1.53 -6.29 -1.03
N LYS A 72 -0.97 -7.50 -0.87
CA LYS A 72 -0.98 -8.20 0.41
C LYS A 72 -0.02 -7.49 1.38
N VAL A 73 -0.49 -7.29 2.61
CA VAL A 73 0.24 -6.69 3.72
C VAL A 73 0.80 -7.84 4.56
N ASN A 74 2.01 -7.66 5.08
CA ASN A 74 2.59 -8.57 6.05
C ASN A 74 1.68 -8.66 7.29
N GLU A 75 1.36 -9.88 7.73
CA GLU A 75 0.48 -10.16 8.87
C GLU A 75 1.01 -9.56 10.19
N ASP A 76 2.33 -9.40 10.30
CA ASP A 76 2.95 -8.72 11.44
C ASP A 76 2.90 -7.18 11.33
N ALA A 77 2.56 -6.65 10.16
CA ALA A 77 2.54 -5.22 9.82
C ALA A 77 1.11 -4.64 9.65
N LEU A 78 0.10 -5.24 10.29
CA LEU A 78 -1.31 -4.81 10.20
C LEU A 78 -1.65 -3.50 10.94
N ALA A 79 -0.68 -2.99 11.69
CA ALA A 79 -0.79 -1.80 12.52
C ALA A 79 -1.10 -0.53 11.69
N LYS A 80 -1.66 0.51 12.32
CA LYS A 80 -2.07 1.73 11.61
C LYS A 80 -0.85 2.51 11.11
N THR A 81 0.24 2.47 11.86
CA THR A 81 1.46 3.23 11.56
C THR A 81 2.04 2.89 10.19
N TYR A 82 2.04 1.61 9.80
CA TYR A 82 2.62 1.18 8.52
C TYR A 82 1.76 1.52 7.30
N ARG A 83 0.46 1.77 7.47
CA ARG A 83 -0.45 2.14 6.37
C ARG A 83 -0.01 3.43 5.69
N LYS A 84 0.51 4.39 6.47
CA LYS A 84 1.04 5.64 5.96
C LYS A 84 2.27 5.37 5.08
N GLU A 85 3.11 4.43 5.50
CA GLU A 85 4.33 4.05 4.79
C GLU A 85 4.02 3.32 3.47
N ILE A 86 3.08 2.37 3.50
CA ILE A 86 2.56 1.73 2.28
C ILE A 86 1.94 2.77 1.35
N SER A 87 1.13 3.68 1.89
CA SER A 87 0.50 4.74 1.09
C SER A 87 1.50 5.67 0.41
N LYS A 88 2.65 5.98 1.04
CA LYS A 88 3.71 6.79 0.43
C LYS A 88 4.32 6.13 -0.81
N ILE A 89 4.38 4.80 -0.83
CA ILE A 89 4.87 4.02 -1.97
C ILE A 89 3.89 4.11 -3.13
N PHE A 90 2.61 3.79 -2.88
CA PHE A 90 1.62 3.62 -3.95
C PHE A 90 0.92 4.91 -4.40
N ASN A 91 0.77 5.92 -3.52
CA ASN A 91 0.23 7.21 -3.93
C ASN A 91 1.24 7.96 -4.81
N THR A 92 0.83 8.41 -5.98
CA THR A 92 1.69 9.16 -6.90
C THR A 92 1.44 10.67 -6.75
N GLN A 93 0.97 11.35 -7.80
CA GLN A 93 0.50 12.74 -7.74
C GLN A 93 -0.93 12.83 -7.17
N LYS A 94 -1.67 11.72 -7.16
CA LYS A 94 -3.02 11.58 -6.63
C LYS A 94 -3.06 10.52 -5.54
N MET A 95 -4.17 10.42 -4.82
CA MET A 95 -4.44 9.28 -3.95
C MET A 95 -4.79 8.07 -4.81
N ASN A 96 -3.86 7.12 -4.91
CA ASN A 96 -4.02 5.85 -5.62
C ASN A 96 -4.52 4.75 -4.67
N VAL A 97 -4.15 4.81 -3.39
CA VAL A 97 -4.67 3.90 -2.37
C VAL A 97 -6.13 4.23 -2.09
N ILE A 98 -7.02 3.28 -2.37
CA ILE A 98 -8.46 3.40 -2.09
C ILE A 98 -8.72 3.12 -0.61
N GLY A 99 -8.08 2.09 -0.08
CA GLY A 99 -8.29 1.64 1.29
C GLY A 99 -7.77 0.23 1.50
N LEU A 100 -8.06 -0.29 2.69
CA LEU A 100 -7.80 -1.69 3.03
C LEU A 100 -9.04 -2.50 2.67
N SER A 101 -8.84 -3.61 1.96
CA SER A 101 -9.83 -4.65 1.73
C SER A 101 -9.45 -5.85 2.55
N GLU A 102 -10.42 -6.48 3.20
CA GLU A 102 -10.13 -7.58 4.14
C GLU A 102 -9.09 -7.13 5.21
N ASN A 103 -8.62 -8.00 6.09
CA ASN A 103 -7.78 -7.53 7.21
C ASN A 103 -6.34 -7.19 6.77
N ASP A 104 -5.86 -7.78 5.67
CA ASP A 104 -4.46 -7.81 5.19
C ASP A 104 -4.25 -7.38 3.73
N GLU A 105 -5.24 -6.80 3.02
CA GLU A 105 -5.02 -6.31 1.64
C GLU A 105 -5.18 -4.79 1.51
N VAL A 106 -4.32 -4.16 0.70
CA VAL A 106 -4.46 -2.76 0.27
C VAL A 106 -4.93 -2.72 -1.17
N LEU A 107 -6.02 -2.01 -1.43
CA LEU A 107 -6.50 -1.74 -2.79
C LEU A 107 -5.84 -0.49 -3.36
N VAL A 108 -5.14 -0.66 -4.47
CA VAL A 108 -4.45 0.40 -5.19
C VAL A 108 -5.07 0.56 -6.57
N LYS A 109 -5.58 1.76 -6.86
CA LYS A 109 -6.04 2.16 -8.19
C LYS A 109 -4.85 2.56 -9.05
N ILE A 110 -4.74 1.95 -10.22
CA ILE A 110 -3.77 2.26 -11.26
C ILE A 110 -4.51 2.62 -12.55
N GLU A 111 -4.40 3.87 -12.97
CA GLU A 111 -5.07 4.44 -14.15
C GLU A 111 -4.28 4.13 -15.43
N ASN A 112 -2.94 4.14 -15.38
CA ASN A 112 -2.10 3.99 -16.56
C ASN A 112 -0.68 3.49 -16.24
N ALA A 113 0.10 3.18 -17.28
CA ALA A 113 1.49 2.72 -17.18
C ALA A 113 2.44 3.77 -16.57
N GLU A 114 2.13 5.07 -16.68
CA GLU A 114 2.95 6.13 -16.09
C GLU A 114 2.88 6.12 -14.56
N GLU A 115 1.70 5.81 -13.99
CA GLU A 115 1.58 5.62 -12.54
C GLU A 115 2.41 4.42 -12.06
N VAL A 116 2.42 3.33 -12.84
CA VAL A 116 3.26 2.17 -12.53
C VAL A 116 4.74 2.57 -12.51
N ASP A 117 5.21 3.31 -13.51
CA ASP A 117 6.59 3.82 -13.58
C ASP A 117 6.95 4.71 -12.37
N LYS A 118 6.03 5.56 -11.91
CA LYS A 118 6.23 6.36 -10.70
C LYS A 118 6.38 5.50 -9.45
N ILE A 119 5.55 4.46 -9.31
CA ILE A 119 5.60 3.53 -8.17
C ILE A 119 6.89 2.70 -8.21
N THR A 120 7.27 2.17 -9.38
CA THR A 120 8.51 1.39 -9.53
C THR A 120 9.74 2.23 -9.25
N LYS A 121 9.77 3.50 -9.66
CA LYS A 121 10.86 4.46 -9.31
C LYS A 121 10.98 4.67 -7.80
N LYS A 122 9.87 4.76 -7.07
CA LYS A 122 9.89 4.84 -5.60
C LYS A 122 10.45 3.58 -4.97
N LEU A 123 10.00 2.41 -5.43
CA LEU A 123 10.50 1.12 -4.96
C LEU A 123 11.98 0.92 -5.29
N ALA A 124 12.45 1.42 -6.43
CA ALA A 124 13.85 1.32 -6.84
C ALA A 124 14.79 2.07 -5.91
N VAL A 125 14.31 3.09 -5.17
CA VAL A 125 15.10 3.72 -4.10
C VAL A 125 15.42 2.71 -3.00
N GLY A 126 14.51 1.80 -2.68
CA GLY A 126 14.69 0.74 -1.68
C GLY A 126 15.73 -0.32 -2.06
N LEU A 127 16.24 -0.32 -3.30
CA LEU A 127 17.38 -1.14 -3.70
C LEU A 127 18.71 -0.57 -3.21
N ARG A 128 18.74 0.70 -2.78
CA ARG A 128 19.95 1.37 -2.28
C ARG A 128 20.02 1.26 -0.77
N GLU A 129 21.22 1.08 -0.24
CA GLU A 129 21.47 1.04 1.21
C GLU A 129 21.03 2.32 1.93
N LEU A 130 21.13 3.47 1.25
CA LEU A 130 20.78 4.80 1.76
C LEU A 130 19.27 5.14 1.71
N ALA A 131 18.40 4.16 1.43
CA ALA A 131 16.96 4.40 1.44
C ALA A 131 16.45 4.83 2.83
N SER A 132 15.45 5.70 2.86
CA SER A 132 14.87 6.15 4.14
C SER A 132 14.23 5.00 4.90
N GLN A 133 14.31 5.04 6.24
CA GLN A 133 13.70 4.01 7.10
C GLN A 133 12.19 3.88 6.87
N SER A 134 11.52 5.02 6.62
CA SER A 134 10.10 5.10 6.23
C SER A 134 9.80 4.27 4.96
N LEU A 135 10.62 4.40 3.91
CA LEU A 135 10.46 3.63 2.69
C LEU A 135 10.75 2.14 2.93
N LYS A 136 11.82 1.82 3.65
CA LYS A 136 12.19 0.43 3.98
C LYS A 136 11.07 -0.25 4.77
N LEU A 137 10.49 0.41 5.78
CA LEU A 137 9.34 -0.08 6.53
C LEU A 137 8.12 -0.31 5.65
N GLY A 138 7.83 0.62 4.73
CA GLY A 138 6.72 0.47 3.78
C GLY A 138 6.89 -0.76 2.88
N ILE A 139 8.11 -1.02 2.38
CA ILE A 139 8.43 -2.22 1.59
C ILE A 139 8.35 -3.48 2.46
N GLY A 140 8.90 -3.44 3.67
CA GLY A 140 8.81 -4.57 4.61
C GLY A 140 7.38 -4.96 4.96
N ALA A 141 6.48 -3.97 5.02
CA ALA A 141 5.07 -4.14 5.35
C ALA A 141 4.20 -4.70 4.22
N ILE A 142 4.67 -4.77 2.98
CA ILE A 142 3.98 -5.38 1.82
C ILE A 142 4.68 -6.65 1.40
#